data_AF-A0A357C2T8-F1
#
_entry.id   AF-A0A357C2T8-F1
#
_cell.length_a   1.000
_cell.length_b   1.000
_cell.length_c   1.000
_cell.angle_alpha   90.00
_cell.angle_beta   90.00
_cell.angle_gamma   90.00
#
_symmetry.space_group_name_H-M   'P 1'
#
loop_
_entity.id
_entity.type
_entity.pdbx_description
1 polymer ?
#
loop_
_entity_poly.entity_id
_entity_poly.type
_entity_poly.pdbx_seq_one_letter_code
_entity_poly.pdbx_strand_id
1 'polypeptide(L)'
;MHVEVVTNVTPGFNDNETELRGIASWIKNSLGAETPWHVTRFYPQLELSHLSPTPAAVLEKAWGIGKEERLWYVYLGNVHGHRLENTYCHKCGELLIERYIFEILKNRIQNGKCPECEAVIPGRF
;
A
#
# COMPACT_ATOMS: atom_id res chain seq x y z
N MET A 1 12.36 -11.76 11.00
CA MET A 1 11.82 -10.44 11.39
C MET A 1 11.02 -9.91 10.21
N HIS A 2 9.81 -9.41 10.43
CA HIS A 2 8.96 -8.85 9.38
C HIS A 2 9.03 -7.32 9.44
N VAL A 3 9.09 -6.66 8.29
CA VAL A 3 9.20 -5.19 8.18
C VAL A 3 8.17 -4.70 7.18
N GLU A 4 7.53 -3.59 7.51
CA GLU A 4 6.62 -2.85 6.62
C GLU A 4 6.98 -1.37 6.67
N VAL A 5 6.71 -0.64 5.59
CA VAL A 5 7.00 0.79 5.48
C VAL A 5 5.71 1.56 5.35
N VAL A 6 5.58 2.64 6.11
CA VAL A 6 4.43 3.55 6.05
C VAL A 6 4.93 4.94 5.69
N THR A 7 4.30 5.56 4.69
CA THR A 7 4.54 6.95 4.32
C THR A 7 3.25 7.73 4.50
N ASN A 8 3.27 8.69 5.44
CA ASN A 8 2.22 9.69 5.52
C ASN A 8 2.45 10.74 4.42
N VAL A 9 1.65 10.68 3.37
CA VAL A 9 1.81 11.55 2.19
C VAL A 9 1.17 12.90 2.53
N THR A 10 1.97 13.96 2.57
CA THR A 10 1.60 15.32 3.00
C THR A 10 1.69 16.28 1.81
N PRO A 11 0.61 17.00 1.46
CA PRO A 11 0.57 17.83 0.26
C PRO A 11 1.65 18.93 0.27
N GLY A 12 2.43 19.02 -0.81
CA GLY A 12 3.52 19.99 -0.97
C GLY A 12 4.85 19.60 -0.33
N PHE A 13 4.93 18.47 0.39
CA PHE A 13 6.16 18.02 1.07
C PHE A 13 6.74 16.77 0.43
N ASN A 14 5.94 15.72 0.25
CA ASN A 14 6.40 14.41 -0.24
C ASN A 14 5.39 13.74 -1.19
N ASP A 15 4.49 14.50 -1.78
CA ASP A 15 3.43 14.04 -2.69
C ASP A 15 3.78 14.16 -4.18
N ASN A 16 4.98 14.70 -4.50
CA ASN A 16 5.46 14.77 -5.87
C ASN A 16 6.01 13.41 -6.34
N GLU A 17 6.06 13.23 -7.67
CA GLU A 17 6.44 11.96 -8.27
C GLU A 17 7.87 11.52 -7.97
N THR A 18 8.83 12.46 -7.95
CA THR A 18 10.23 12.16 -7.69
C THR A 18 10.41 11.56 -6.30
N GLU A 19 9.77 12.17 -5.28
CA GLU A 19 9.79 11.66 -3.90
C GLU A 19 9.13 10.28 -3.80
N LEU A 20 7.92 10.13 -4.34
CA LEU A 20 7.17 8.87 -4.28
C LEU A 20 7.91 7.73 -4.99
N ARG A 21 8.51 8.00 -6.15
CA ARG A 21 9.31 7.02 -6.89
C ARG A 21 10.61 6.68 -6.17
N GLY A 22 11.27 7.68 -5.58
CA GLY A 22 12.45 7.49 -4.74
C GLY A 22 12.18 6.56 -3.57
N ILE A 23 11.07 6.78 -2.84
CA ILE A 23 10.64 5.92 -1.74
C ILE A 23 10.35 4.50 -2.25
N ALA A 24 9.50 4.35 -3.27
CA ALA A 24 9.13 3.04 -3.81
C ALA A 24 10.34 2.24 -4.29
N SER A 25 11.25 2.88 -5.03
CA SER A 25 12.46 2.24 -5.55
C SER A 25 13.42 1.86 -4.42
N TRP A 26 13.57 2.72 -3.41
CA TRP A 26 14.39 2.40 -2.23
C TRP A 26 13.86 1.20 -1.47
N ILE A 27 12.54 1.13 -1.23
CA ILE A 27 11.89 -0.03 -0.58
C ILE A 27 12.18 -1.29 -1.39
N LYS A 28 11.91 -1.27 -2.70
CA LYS A 28 12.11 -2.44 -3.56
C LYS A 28 13.57 -2.88 -3.60
N ASN A 29 14.52 -1.94 -3.68
CA ASN A 29 15.94 -2.27 -3.81
C ASN A 29 16.61 -2.65 -2.49
N SER A 30 16.13 -2.12 -1.36
CA SER A 30 16.76 -2.31 -0.05
C SER A 30 16.06 -3.35 0.82
N LEU A 31 14.74 -3.49 0.69
CA LEU A 31 13.89 -4.35 1.52
C LEU A 31 13.24 -5.50 0.75
N GLY A 32 13.20 -5.43 -0.59
CA GLY A 32 12.61 -6.45 -1.45
C GLY A 32 11.22 -6.11 -1.97
N ALA A 33 10.81 -6.78 -3.05
CA ALA A 33 9.54 -6.51 -3.75
C ALA A 33 8.31 -6.94 -2.93
N GLU A 34 8.49 -7.88 -2.01
CA GLU A 34 7.49 -8.40 -1.10
C GLU A 34 7.19 -7.47 0.08
N THR A 35 8.03 -6.47 0.33
CA THR A 35 7.85 -5.55 1.46
C THR A 35 6.61 -4.68 1.26
N PRO A 36 5.64 -4.73 2.17
CA PRO A 36 4.46 -3.85 2.13
C PRO A 36 4.85 -2.37 2.24
N TRP A 37 4.31 -1.58 1.31
CA TRP A 37 4.35 -0.11 1.40
C TRP A 37 2.95 0.44 1.58
N HIS A 38 2.72 1.14 2.69
CA HIS A 38 1.46 1.82 2.98
C HIS A 38 1.60 3.30 2.67
N VAL A 39 0.81 3.79 1.72
CA VAL A 39 0.68 5.21 1.40
C VAL A 39 -0.58 5.75 2.09
N THR A 40 -0.36 6.51 3.15
CA THR A 40 -1.41 6.94 4.07
C THR A 40 -1.82 8.38 3.82
N ARG A 41 -3.13 8.64 3.80
CA ARG A 41 -3.68 10.00 3.76
C ARG A 41 -3.27 10.77 5.02
N PHE A 42 -2.64 11.92 4.80
CA PHE A 42 -2.45 12.94 5.83
C PHE A 42 -3.76 13.68 6.13
N TYR A 43 -3.95 14.00 7.41
CA TYR A 43 -5.00 14.88 7.91
C TYR A 43 -4.38 16.13 8.57
N PRO A 44 -4.80 17.34 8.19
CA PRO A 44 -4.28 18.59 8.74
C PRO A 44 -4.51 18.70 10.24
N GLN A 45 -3.43 18.88 10.99
CA GLN A 45 -3.45 19.09 12.43
C GLN A 45 -2.27 19.98 12.86
N LEU A 46 -2.40 20.61 14.04
CA LEU A 46 -1.35 21.41 14.67
C LEU A 46 -0.75 22.47 13.71
N GLU A 47 0.57 22.51 13.59
CA GLU A 47 1.32 23.45 12.75
C GLU A 47 1.02 23.30 11.25
N LEU A 48 0.51 22.12 10.84
CA LEU A 48 0.12 21.81 9.47
C LEU A 48 -1.39 21.91 9.23
N SER A 49 -2.14 22.53 10.15
CA SER A 49 -3.60 22.74 10.03
C SER A 49 -4.01 23.62 8.85
N HIS A 50 -3.07 24.38 8.28
CA HIS A 50 -3.29 25.24 7.12
C HIS A 50 -3.30 24.47 5.78
N LEU A 51 -2.97 23.19 5.77
CA LEU A 51 -3.01 22.33 4.58
C LEU A 51 -4.38 21.66 4.42
N SER A 52 -4.61 21.06 3.25
CA SER A 52 -5.75 20.16 3.01
C SER A 52 -5.37 18.69 3.27
N PRO A 53 -6.33 17.79 3.57
CA PRO A 53 -6.06 16.36 3.56
C PRO A 53 -5.57 15.90 2.18
N THR A 54 -4.72 14.87 2.16
CA THR A 54 -4.18 14.35 0.90
C THR A 54 -5.31 13.76 0.05
N PRO A 55 -5.53 14.26 -1.19
CA PRO A 55 -6.55 13.70 -2.07
C PRO A 55 -6.31 12.21 -2.35
N ALA A 56 -7.39 11.43 -2.48
CA ALA A 56 -7.27 10.00 -2.82
C ALA A 56 -6.47 9.78 -4.11
N ALA A 57 -6.68 10.62 -5.12
CA ALA A 57 -5.98 10.55 -6.40
C ALA A 57 -4.45 10.63 -6.28
N VAL A 58 -3.92 11.37 -5.30
CA VAL A 58 -2.47 11.43 -5.04
C VAL A 58 -1.96 10.10 -4.50
N LEU A 59 -2.73 9.46 -3.61
CA LEU A 59 -2.37 8.14 -3.08
C LEU A 59 -2.52 7.04 -4.15
N GLU A 60 -3.53 7.13 -5.01
CA GLU A 60 -3.68 6.25 -6.18
C GLU A 60 -2.49 6.39 -7.14
N LYS A 61 -1.98 7.62 -7.34
CA LYS A 61 -0.75 7.85 -8.08
C LYS A 61 0.45 7.18 -7.41
N ALA A 62 0.61 7.34 -6.09
CA ALA A 62 1.67 6.68 -5.33
C ALA A 62 1.59 5.15 -5.43
N TRP A 63 0.38 4.59 -5.37
CA TRP A 63 0.14 3.17 -5.62
C TRP A 63 0.62 2.74 -7.01
N GLY A 64 0.25 3.49 -8.05
CA GLY A 64 0.69 3.24 -9.42
C GLY A 64 2.21 3.23 -9.56
N ILE A 65 2.88 4.23 -8.99
CA ILE A 65 4.35 4.32 -8.96
C ILE A 65 4.94 3.09 -8.25
N GLY A 66 4.42 2.70 -7.08
CA GLY A 66 4.89 1.51 -6.39
C GLY A 66 4.76 0.23 -7.22
N LYS A 67 3.67 0.09 -7.98
CA LYS A 67 3.49 -1.02 -8.92
C LYS A 67 4.48 -0.98 -10.09
N GLU A 68 4.74 0.20 -10.65
CA GLU A 68 5.75 0.41 -11.70
C GLU A 68 7.16 0.02 -11.23
N GLU A 69 7.51 0.39 -9.99
CA GLU A 69 8.76 0.01 -9.32
C GLU A 69 8.81 -1.47 -8.89
N ARG A 70 7.79 -2.26 -9.28
CA ARG A 70 7.68 -3.71 -9.05
C ARG A 70 7.44 -4.11 -7.59
N LEU A 71 6.95 -3.23 -6.73
CA LEU A 71 6.43 -3.63 -5.43
C LEU A 71 5.18 -4.48 -5.61
N TRP A 72 5.12 -5.59 -4.87
CA TRP A 72 3.99 -6.51 -4.92
C TRP A 72 2.79 -5.93 -4.17
N TYR A 73 3.05 -5.33 -3.02
CA TYR A 73 2.04 -4.87 -2.08
C TYR A 73 2.20 -3.38 -1.80
N VAL A 74 1.25 -2.60 -2.31
CA VAL A 74 1.10 -1.18 -2.02
C VAL A 74 -0.33 -0.96 -1.57
N TYR A 75 -0.50 -0.30 -0.42
CA TYR A 75 -1.80 -0.15 0.23
C TYR A 75 -2.14 1.32 0.44
N LEU A 76 -3.40 1.67 0.22
CA LEU A 76 -3.92 2.98 0.60
C LEU A 76 -4.43 2.93 2.05
N GLY A 77 -3.84 3.76 2.90
CA GLY A 77 -4.29 3.96 4.28
C GLY A 77 -5.14 5.22 4.43
N ASN A 78 -5.99 5.25 5.47
CA ASN A 78 -6.83 6.41 5.81
C ASN A 78 -7.80 6.85 4.69
N VAL A 79 -8.21 5.91 3.85
CA VAL A 79 -9.29 6.08 2.87
C VAL A 79 -10.25 4.90 3.04
N HIS A 80 -11.21 5.05 3.95
CA HIS A 80 -12.09 3.95 4.36
C HIS A 80 -12.89 3.37 3.19
N GLY A 81 -12.93 2.03 3.07
CA GLY A 81 -13.67 1.32 2.03
C GLY A 81 -13.01 1.38 0.65
N HIS A 82 -11.78 1.89 0.56
CA HIS A 82 -11.10 2.02 -0.72
C HIS A 82 -10.54 0.68 -1.16
N ARG A 83 -10.82 0.26 -2.40
CA ARG A 83 -10.38 -1.05 -2.92
C ARG A 83 -8.88 -1.35 -2.75
N LEU A 84 -8.05 -0.30 -2.72
CA LEU A 84 -6.59 -0.43 -2.57
C LEU A 84 -6.12 -0.61 -1.11
N GLU A 85 -7.02 -0.74 -0.12
CA GLU A 85 -6.69 -1.24 1.22
C GLU A 85 -6.67 -2.79 1.28
N ASN A 86 -7.18 -3.43 0.23
CA ASN A 86 -7.25 -4.88 0.10
C ASN A 86 -5.94 -5.50 -0.37
N THR A 87 -5.76 -6.79 -0.06
CA THR A 87 -4.62 -7.57 -0.58
C THR A 87 -5.03 -8.35 -1.81
N TYR A 88 -4.33 -8.08 -2.91
CA TYR A 88 -4.45 -8.81 -4.17
C TYR A 88 -3.25 -9.74 -4.36
N CYS A 89 -3.45 -10.85 -5.05
CA CYS A 89 -2.36 -11.75 -5.40
C CYS A 89 -1.37 -11.03 -6.32
N HIS A 90 -0.09 -11.02 -5.94
CA HIS A 90 0.97 -10.39 -6.71
C HIS A 90 1.19 -10.99 -8.10
N LYS A 91 0.75 -12.25 -8.30
CA LYS A 91 0.92 -13.01 -9.54
C LYS A 91 -0.29 -12.93 -10.47
N CYS A 92 -1.51 -13.22 -9.97
CA CYS A 92 -2.71 -13.29 -10.81
C CYS A 92 -3.70 -12.13 -10.59
N GLY A 93 -3.50 -11.26 -9.60
CA GLY A 93 -4.39 -10.14 -9.30
C GLY A 93 -5.66 -10.51 -8.52
N GLU A 94 -5.86 -11.77 -8.14
CA GLU A 94 -7.05 -12.19 -7.39
C GLU A 94 -7.17 -11.46 -6.04
N LEU A 95 -8.38 -11.07 -5.64
CA LEU A 95 -8.65 -10.56 -4.30
C LEU A 95 -8.48 -11.68 -3.25
N LEU A 96 -7.48 -11.54 -2.38
CA LEU A 96 -7.15 -12.52 -1.35
C LEU A 96 -7.67 -12.12 0.02
N ILE A 97 -7.49 -10.86 0.41
CA ILE A 97 -7.97 -10.34 1.69
C ILE A 97 -8.76 -9.08 1.40
N GLU A 98 -10.05 -9.11 1.74
CA GLU A 98 -10.95 -7.97 1.71
C GLU A 98 -11.00 -7.36 3.11
N ARG A 99 -10.78 -6.05 3.21
CA ARG A 99 -10.75 -5.29 4.45
C ARG A 99 -11.73 -4.14 4.42
N TYR A 100 -12.12 -3.73 5.61
CA TYR A 100 -12.72 -2.44 5.85
C TYR A 100 -12.06 -1.84 7.08
N ILE A 101 -11.14 -0.91 6.88
CA ILE A 101 -10.38 -0.28 7.96
C ILE A 101 -9.55 -1.32 8.74
N PHE A 102 -9.99 -1.68 9.95
CA PHE A 102 -9.32 -2.63 10.84
C PHE A 102 -9.95 -4.03 10.79
N GLU A 103 -11.05 -4.20 10.06
CA GLU A 103 -11.77 -5.46 9.96
C GLU A 103 -11.37 -6.24 8.71
N ILE A 104 -11.17 -7.55 8.86
CA ILE A 104 -11.02 -8.48 7.74
C ILE A 104 -12.41 -9.03 7.41
N LEU A 105 -12.95 -8.64 6.26
CA LEU A 105 -14.25 -9.08 5.78
C LEU A 105 -14.16 -10.46 5.12
N LYS A 106 -13.06 -10.73 4.41
CA LYS A 106 -12.78 -12.03 3.78
C LYS A 106 -11.29 -12.31 3.78
N ASN A 107 -10.92 -13.57 4.03
CA ASN A 107 -9.57 -14.08 3.82
C ASN A 107 -9.65 -15.38 3.03
N ARG A 108 -9.05 -15.39 1.83
CA ARG A 108 -9.06 -16.51 0.88
C ARG A 108 -7.70 -17.21 0.77
N ILE A 109 -6.70 -16.78 1.54
CA ILE A 109 -5.37 -17.42 1.53
C ILE A 109 -5.49 -18.81 2.14
N GLN A 110 -4.97 -19.82 1.45
CA GLN A 110 -4.97 -21.21 1.92
C GLN A 110 -3.54 -21.73 1.99
N ASN A 111 -3.12 -22.19 3.17
CA ASN A 111 -1.76 -22.71 3.41
C ASN A 111 -0.65 -21.74 2.91
N GLY A 112 -0.84 -20.43 3.12
CA GLY A 112 0.08 -19.39 2.68
C GLY A 112 0.12 -19.17 1.15
N LYS A 113 -0.88 -19.63 0.41
CA LYS A 113 -0.94 -19.53 -1.06
C LYS A 113 -2.23 -18.89 -1.56
N CYS A 114 -2.16 -18.31 -2.75
CA CYS A 114 -3.33 -17.92 -3.53
C CYS A 114 -4.10 -19.17 -3.98
N PRO A 115 -5.43 -19.25 -3.77
CA PRO A 115 -6.22 -20.40 -4.19
C PRO A 115 -6.37 -20.52 -5.71
N GLU A 116 -6.17 -19.43 -6.46
CA GLU A 116 -6.39 -19.41 -7.92
C GLU A 116 -5.14 -19.75 -8.74
N CYS A 117 -3.95 -19.37 -8.26
CA CYS A 117 -2.71 -19.53 -9.05
C CYS A 117 -1.54 -20.15 -8.27
N GLU A 118 -1.81 -20.61 -7.04
CA GLU A 118 -0.88 -21.27 -6.13
C GLU A 118 0.38 -20.46 -5.76
N ALA A 119 0.42 -19.17 -6.12
CA ALA A 119 1.51 -18.29 -5.72
C ALA A 119 1.62 -18.26 -4.20
N VAL A 120 2.84 -18.47 -3.69
CA VAL A 120 3.14 -18.25 -2.29
C VAL A 120 2.97 -16.77 -1.99
N ILE A 121 2.19 -16.49 -0.95
CA ILE A 121 1.93 -15.14 -0.47
C ILE A 121 2.89 -14.89 0.69
N PRO A 122 3.79 -13.89 0.59
CA PRO A 122 4.65 -13.49 1.69
C PRO A 122 3.84 -12.99 2.87
N GLY A 123 4.27 -13.34 4.08
CA GLY A 123 3.60 -12.97 5.32
C GLY A 123 3.41 -14.17 6.26
N ARG A 124 2.81 -13.91 7.43
CA ARG A 124 2.32 -14.95 8.33
C ARG A 124 0.81 -14.81 8.42
N PHE A 125 0.11 -15.92 8.17
CA PHE A 125 -1.35 -15.99 8.08
C PHE A 125 -1.86 -17.06 9.03
#